data_AF-S8A145-F1
#
_entry.id   AF-S8A145-F1
#
_cell.length_a   1.000
_cell.length_b   1.000
_cell.length_c   1.000
_cell.angle_alpha   90.00
_cell.angle_beta   90.00
_cell.angle_gamma   90.00
#
_symmetry.space_group_name_H-M   'P 1'
#
loop_
_entity.id
_entity.type
_entity.pdbx_description
1 polymer ?
#
loop_
_entity_poly.entity_id
_entity_poly.type
_entity_poly.pdbx_seq_one_letter_code
_entity_poly.pdbx_strand_id
1 'polypeptide(L)' 'MDPPSQEIQQQWQEKLVGKKIVDSPSDHPEHFCKEDLPQGPQSHRVIPPGSMVTKDFRPSRMNVHVDNDGKCTHINFG' A
#
# COMPACT_ATOMS: atom_id res chain seq x y z
N MET A 1 4.11 9.69 15.74
CA MET A 1 4.40 8.44 15.02
C MET A 1 5.44 8.78 13.99
N ASP A 2 6.65 8.27 14.16
CA ASP A 2 7.72 8.48 13.21
C ASP A 2 7.48 7.65 11.95
N PRO A 3 8.05 8.04 10.79
CA PRO A 3 8.02 7.20 9.61
C PRO A 3 8.73 5.86 9.89
N PRO A 4 8.30 4.77 9.25
CA PRO A 4 8.99 3.49 9.37
C PRO A 4 10.43 3.58 8.86
N SER A 5 11.30 2.72 9.38
CA SER A 5 12.68 2.60 8.91
C SER A 5 12.74 2.29 7.41
N GLN A 6 13.84 2.64 6.76
CA GLN A 6 14.05 2.36 5.33
C GLN A 6 13.91 0.88 5.01
N GLU A 7 14.34 -0.01 5.90
CA GLU A 7 14.20 -1.47 5.77
C GLU A 7 12.73 -1.90 5.69
N ILE A 8 11.87 -1.34 6.55
CA ILE A 8 10.43 -1.63 6.52
C ILE A 8 9.82 -1.09 5.23
N GLN A 9 10.22 0.11 4.79
CA GLN A 9 9.73 0.68 3.53
C GLN A 9 10.10 -0.20 2.33
N GLN A 10 11.35 -0.65 2.28
CA GLN A 10 11.85 -1.54 1.23
C GLN A 10 11.15 -2.90 1.26
N GLN A 11 10.96 -3.50 2.43
CA GLN A 11 10.25 -4.77 2.59
C GLN A 11 8.84 -4.70 1.97
N TRP A 12 8.10 -3.61 2.21
CA TRP A 12 6.77 -3.44 1.63
C TRP A 12 6.81 -3.19 0.12
N GLN A 13 7.80 -2.43 -0.36
CA GLN A 13 8.03 -2.22 -1.80
C GLN A 13 8.26 -3.57 -2.51
N GLU A 14 9.19 -4.39 -2.01
CA GLU A 14 9.49 -5.71 -2.59
C GLU A 14 8.31 -6.67 -2.52
N LYS A 15 7.54 -6.61 -1.43
CA LYS A 15 6.39 -7.49 -1.21
C LYS A 15 5.21 -7.17 -2.12
N LEU A 16 4.92 -5.89 -2.36
CA LEU A 16 3.66 -5.48 -2.98
C LEU A 16 3.80 -5.06 -4.43
N VAL A 17 4.93 -4.49 -4.86
CA VAL A 17 5.08 -4.05 -6.25
C VAL A 17 4.82 -5.22 -7.20
N GLY A 18 3.93 -5.01 -8.16
CA GLY A 18 3.51 -6.02 -9.11
C GLY A 18 2.40 -6.96 -8.62
N LYS A 19 1.97 -6.89 -7.36
CA LYS A 19 0.80 -7.61 -6.87
C LYS A 19 -0.48 -6.81 -7.09
N LYS A 20 -1.56 -7.51 -7.41
CA LYS A 20 -2.92 -6.94 -7.48
C LYS A 20 -3.52 -6.89 -6.07
N ILE A 21 -3.90 -5.69 -5.64
CA ILE A 21 -4.54 -5.51 -4.34
C ILE A 21 -6.01 -5.88 -4.47
N VAL A 22 -6.47 -6.81 -3.64
CA VAL A 22 -7.85 -7.34 -3.66
C VAL A 22 -8.54 -7.12 -2.32
N ASP A 23 -9.85 -6.86 -2.35
CA ASP A 23 -10.66 -6.66 -1.14
C ASP A 23 -11.10 -7.97 -0.47
N SER A 24 -10.80 -9.12 -1.06
CA SER A 24 -11.14 -10.44 -0.51
C SER A 24 -10.01 -11.43 -0.70
N PRO A 25 -9.86 -12.43 0.20
CA PRO A 25 -8.85 -13.47 0.05
C PRO A 25 -8.91 -14.11 -1.33
N SER A 26 -7.73 -14.37 -1.90
CA SER A 26 -7.60 -14.99 -3.21
C SER A 26 -6.41 -15.92 -3.23
N ASP A 27 -6.57 -17.10 -3.81
CA ASP A 27 -5.50 -18.10 -3.95
C ASP A 27 -4.51 -17.77 -5.08
N HIS A 28 -4.74 -16.68 -5.83
CA HIS A 28 -3.86 -16.30 -6.92
C HIS A 28 -2.54 -15.73 -6.38
N PRO A 29 -1.36 -16.23 -6.81
CA PRO A 29 -0.06 -15.86 -6.23
C PRO A 29 0.32 -14.37 -6.44
N GLU A 30 -0.27 -13.75 -7.46
CA GLU A 30 -0.10 -12.33 -7.75
C GLU A 30 -1.10 -11.44 -7.00
N HIS A 31 -2.06 -12.01 -6.29
CA HIS A 31 -3.01 -11.22 -5.48
C HIS A 31 -2.46 -10.98 -4.07
N PHE A 32 -2.83 -9.85 -3.50
CA PHE A 32 -2.53 -9.49 -2.13
C PHE A 32 -3.79 -8.93 -1.46
N CYS A 33 -4.23 -9.53 -0.36
CA CYS A 33 -5.42 -9.08 0.33
C CYS A 33 -5.16 -7.74 1.03
N LYS A 34 -6.08 -6.80 0.87
CA LYS A 34 -6.02 -5.50 1.53
C LYS A 34 -6.05 -5.62 3.05
N GLU A 35 -6.66 -6.66 3.59
CA GLU A 35 -6.71 -6.94 5.03
C GLU A 35 -5.32 -7.25 5.60
N ASP A 36 -4.41 -7.81 4.79
CA ASP A 36 -3.03 -8.14 5.15
C ASP A 36 -2.06 -6.95 5.07
N LEU A 37 -2.56 -5.78 4.66
CA LEU A 37 -1.81 -4.53 4.77
C LEU A 37 -1.68 -4.14 6.25
N PRO A 38 -0.69 -3.30 6.62
CA PRO A 38 -0.54 -2.81 7.98
C PRO A 38 -1.87 -2.26 8.54
N GLN A 39 -2.31 -2.83 9.65
CA GLN A 39 -3.47 -2.39 10.42
C GLN A 39 -3.00 -1.65 11.68
N GLY A 40 -3.81 -0.71 12.20
CA GLY A 40 -3.55 -0.03 13.46
C GLY A 40 -2.79 1.32 13.32
N PRO A 41 -1.71 1.58 14.07
CA PRO A 41 -1.05 2.89 14.13
C PRO A 41 -0.40 3.34 12.81
N GLN A 42 -0.12 2.38 11.92
CA GLN A 42 0.24 2.60 10.53
C GLN A 42 -1.02 2.42 9.69
N SER A 43 -1.78 3.50 9.49
CA SER A 43 -2.90 3.48 8.52
C SER A 43 -2.38 3.19 7.12
N HIS A 44 -3.16 2.53 6.27
CA HIS A 44 -2.84 2.41 4.84
C HIS A 44 -3.95 3.02 3.98
N ARG A 45 -3.62 3.37 2.73
CA ARG A 45 -4.62 3.64 1.70
C ARG A 45 -4.15 3.09 0.36
N VAL A 46 -5.10 2.57 -0.40
CA VAL A 46 -4.90 2.20 -1.80
C VAL A 46 -5.34 3.38 -2.66
N ILE A 47 -4.47 3.85 -3.55
CA ILE A 47 -4.67 5.06 -4.35
C ILE A 47 -4.68 4.67 -5.83
N PRO A 48 -5.86 4.61 -6.47
CA PRO A 48 -5.98 4.45 -7.90
C PRO A 48 -5.45 5.64 -8.70
N PRO A 49 -5.10 5.46 -9.98
CA PRO A 49 -4.67 6.56 -10.84
C PRO A 49 -5.71 7.69 -10.89
N GLY A 50 -5.25 8.95 -10.83
CA GLY A 50 -6.12 10.13 -10.89
C GLY A 50 -6.98 10.39 -9.64
N SER A 51 -6.87 9.55 -8.60
CA SER A 51 -7.61 9.78 -7.36
C SER A 51 -7.13 11.04 -6.66
N MET A 52 -8.07 11.93 -6.33
CA MET A 52 -7.78 13.07 -5.47
C MET A 52 -7.58 12.59 -4.04
N VAL A 53 -6.40 12.89 -3.48
CA VAL A 53 -6.06 12.57 -2.10
C VAL A 53 -5.87 13.84 -1.28
N THR A 54 -6.32 13.80 -0.02
CA THR A 54 -6.08 14.87 0.95
C THR A 54 -4.60 14.92 1.31
N LYS A 55 -4.07 16.14 1.46
CA LYS A 55 -2.69 16.41 1.91
C LYS A 55 -2.55 16.42 3.43
N ASP A 56 -3.25 15.53 4.14
CA ASP A 56 -3.08 15.37 5.59
C ASP A 56 -1.83 14.52 5.85
N PHE A 57 -0.69 15.13 6.21
CA PHE A 57 0.55 14.38 6.37
C PHE A 57 0.49 13.47 7.60
N ARG A 58 0.68 12.16 7.37
CA ARG A 58 0.77 11.11 8.40
C ARG A 58 2.04 10.30 8.13
N PRO A 59 3.15 10.57 8.84
CA PRO A 59 4.44 9.93 8.56
C PRO A 59 4.40 8.41 8.56
N SER A 60 3.53 7.82 9.39
CA SER A 60 3.35 6.37 9.50
C SER A 60 2.40 5.77 8.46
N ARG A 61 1.70 6.58 7.64
CA ARG A 61 0.70 6.08 6.70
C ARG A 61 1.36 5.50 5.46
N MET A 62 1.01 4.27 5.12
CA MET A 62 1.45 3.62 3.88
C MET A 62 0.48 3.94 2.74
N ASN A 63 0.99 4.53 1.68
CA ASN A 63 0.24 4.81 0.46
C ASN A 63 0.62 3.76 -0.58
N VAL A 64 -0.34 2.94 -0.99
CA VAL A 64 -0.17 1.91 -2.02
C VAL A 64 -0.75 2.46 -3.32
N HIS A 65 0.11 2.85 -4.25
CA HIS A 65 -0.34 3.35 -5.54
C HIS A 65 -0.55 2.18 -6.50
N VAL A 66 -1.73 2.11 -7.09
CA VAL A 66 -2.10 1.05 -8.03
C VAL A 66 -2.31 1.62 -9.44
N ASP A 67 -2.23 0.76 -10.45
CA ASP A 67 -2.66 1.07 -11.81
C ASP A 67 -4.19 0.86 -11.99
N ASN A 68 -4.67 1.00 -13.23
CA ASN A 68 -6.09 0.81 -13.56
C ASN A 68 -6.59 -0.63 -13.32
N ASP A 69 -5.69 -1.61 -13.29
CA ASP A 69 -6.01 -3.01 -13.06
C ASP A 69 -5.91 -3.38 -11.57
N GLY A 70 -5.57 -2.42 -10.71
CA GLY A 70 -5.39 -2.61 -9.26
C GLY A 70 -4.03 -3.21 -8.89
N LYS A 71 -3.06 -3.24 -9.80
CA LYS A 71 -1.71 -3.73 -9.55
C LYS A 71 -0.86 -2.63 -8.93
N CYS A 72 -0.20 -2.94 -7.81
CA CYS A 72 0.66 -2.01 -7.11
C CYS A 72 1.87 -1.63 -7.98
N THR A 73 2.10 -0.33 -8.12
CA THR A 73 3.18 0.27 -8.91
C THR A 73 4.29 0.77 -8.00
N HIS A 74 3.95 1.43 -6.89
CA HIS A 74 4.90 1.89 -5.89
C HIS A 74 4.24 2.16 -4.53
N ILE A 75 5.08 2.27 -3.50
CA ILE A 75 4.66 2.63 -2.15
C ILE A 75 5.43 3.87 -1.69
N ASN A 76 4.77 4.70 -0.88
CA ASN A 76 5.41 5.78 -0.14
C ASN A 76 4.74 5.97 1.21
N PHE A 77 5.47 6.57 2.15
CA PHE A 77 4.96 6.87 3.49
C PHE A 77 4.71 8.38 3.66
N GLY A 78 3.55 8.74 4.21
CA GLY A 78 3.14 10.14 4.40
C GLY A 78 1.64 10.40 4.33
#